data_AF-A0A2M6XUD3-F1
#
_entry.id   AF-A0A2M6XUD3-F1
#
_cell.length_a   1.000
_cell.length_b   1.000
_cell.length_c   1.000
_cell.angle_alpha   90.00
_cell.angle_beta   90.00
_cell.angle_gamma   90.00
#
_symmetry.space_group_name_H-M   'P 1'
#
loop_
_entity.id
_entity.type
_entity.pdbx_description
1 polymer ?
#
loop_
_entity_poly.entity_id
_entity_poly.type
_entity_poly.pdbx_seq_one_letter_code
_entity_poly.pdbx_strand_id
1 'polypeptide(L)' 'MFKVKFTFNFEKDIKKLNRQIANRIIEKIEFLALNSEHLKNFVKYLPKDLEGLQKYRVGDWRILFWG' A
#
# COMPACT_ATOMS: atom_id res chain seq x y z
N MET A 1 -1.17 8.86 13.73
CA MET A 1 -0.06 8.38 12.89
C MET A 1 0.12 6.90 13.12
N PHE A 2 -0.05 6.09 12.08
CA PHE A 2 0.08 4.63 12.16
C PHE A 2 1.54 4.19 11.96
N LYS A 3 1.93 3.08 12.58
CA LYS A 3 3.23 2.45 12.33
C LYS A 3 3.13 1.57 11.08
N VAL A 4 3.85 1.96 10.03
CA VAL A 4 3.92 1.18 8.79
C VAL A 4 4.90 0.02 8.96
N LYS A 5 4.48 -1.19 8.56
CA LYS A 5 5.36 -2.36 8.45
C LYS A 5 5.33 -2.85 7.00
N PHE A 6 6.51 -2.98 6.41
CA PHE A 6 6.64 -3.54 5.07
C PHE A 6 6.75 -5.06 5.12
N THR A 7 6.12 -5.72 4.15
CA THR A 7 6.32 -7.14 3.93
C THR A 7 7.62 -7.36 3.17
N PHE A 8 8.18 -8.57 3.29
CA PHE A 8 9.35 -8.96 2.51
C PHE A 8 9.12 -8.80 0.99
N ASN A 9 7.93 -9.13 0.51
CA ASN A 9 7.60 -8.99 -0.91
C ASN A 9 7.55 -7.51 -1.34
N PHE A 10 6.99 -6.63 -0.51
CA PHE A 10 6.99 -5.19 -0.78
C PHE A 10 8.42 -4.66 -0.95
N GLU A 11 9.34 -5.02 -0.05
CA GLU A 11 10.73 -4.58 -0.14
C GLU A 11 11.44 -5.08 -1.40
N LYS A 12 11.12 -6.30 -1.86
CA LYS A 12 11.66 -6.83 -3.11
C LYS A 12 11.09 -6.11 -4.33
N ASP A 13 9.81 -5.78 -4.31
CA ASP A 13 9.14 -5.17 -5.45
C ASP A 13 9.50 -3.69 -5.60
N ILE A 14 9.55 -2.95 -4.49
CA ILE A 14 9.93 -1.52 -4.51
C ILE A 14 11.36 -1.33 -5.04
N LYS A 15 12.28 -2.25 -4.75
CA LYS A 15 13.67 -2.22 -5.23
C LYS A 15 13.80 -2.44 -6.74
N LYS A 16 12.81 -3.05 -7.39
CA LYS A 16 12.79 -3.23 -8.86
C LYS A 16 12.30 -1.99 -9.60
N LEU A 17 11.67 -1.05 -8.89
CA LEU A 17 11.12 0.16 -9.50
C LEU A 17 12.22 1.20 -9.69
N ASN A 18 12.04 2.06 -10.68
CA ASN A 18 12.88 3.24 -10.79
C ASN A 18 12.68 4.16 -9.56
N ARG A 19 13.69 4.96 -9.26
CA ARG A 19 13.72 5.83 -8.07
C ARG A 19 12.51 6.76 -7.98
N GLN A 20 12.06 7.31 -9.11
CA GLN A 20 10.96 8.26 -9.13
C GLN A 20 9.62 7.59 -8.75
N ILE A 21 9.35 6.39 -9.28
CA ILE A 21 8.14 5.63 -8.94
C ILE A 21 8.21 5.15 -7.49
N ALA A 22 9.36 4.64 -7.05
CA ALA A 22 9.54 4.19 -5.68
C ALA A 22 9.25 5.32 -4.67
N ASN A 23 9.83 6.51 -4.90
CA ASN A 23 9.59 7.68 -4.04
C ASN A 23 8.11 8.06 -3.98
N ARG A 24 7.42 8.12 -5.13
CA ARG A 24 5.97 8.43 -5.17
C ARG A 24 5.14 7.43 -4.37
N ILE A 25 5.52 6.15 -4.39
CA ILE A 25 4.84 5.11 -3.60
C ILE A 25 5.09 5.32 -2.11
N ILE A 26 6.34 5.58 -1.70
CA ILE A 26 6.69 5.81 -0.29
C ILE A 26 6.00 7.06 0.27
N GLU A 27 6.05 8.18 -0.45
CA GLU A 27 5.34 9.42 -0.06
C GLU A 27 3.83 9.17 0.13
N LYS A 28 3.23 8.35 -0.75
CA LYS A 28 1.81 8.01 -0.61
C LYS A 28 1.55 7.12 0.61
N ILE A 29 2.44 6.19 0.94
CA ILE A 29 2.31 5.35 2.14
C ILE A 29 2.39 6.21 3.41
N GLU A 30 3.33 7.14 3.48
CA GLU A 30 3.45 8.08 4.59
C GLU A 30 2.21 8.96 4.73
N PHE A 31 1.70 9.49 3.62
CA PHE A 31 0.43 10.23 3.60
C PHE A 31 -0.73 9.39 4.16
N LEU A 32 -0.85 8.13 3.73
CA LEU A 32 -1.91 7.23 4.18
C LEU A 32 -1.79 6.88 5.67
N ALA A 33 -0.56 6.77 6.19
CA ALA A 33 -0.31 6.53 7.62
C ALA A 33 -0.68 7.74 8.51
N LEU A 34 -0.71 8.94 7.92
CA LEU A 34 -1.13 10.16 8.59
C LEU A 34 -2.65 10.40 8.48
N ASN A 35 -3.27 9.98 7.38
CA ASN A 35 -4.67 10.28 7.04
C ASN A 35 -5.50 8.99 6.89
N SER A 36 -5.71 8.29 8.00
CA SER A 36 -6.35 6.98 8.03
C SER A 36 -7.80 6.96 7.55
N GLU A 37 -8.47 8.11 7.52
CA GLU A 37 -9.81 8.28 6.96
C GLU A 37 -9.91 7.88 5.48
N HIS A 38 -8.78 7.86 4.76
CA HIS A 38 -8.69 7.42 3.38
C HIS A 38 -8.52 5.90 3.21
N LEU A 39 -8.35 5.14 4.29
CA LEU A 39 -8.20 3.68 4.29
C LEU A 39 -9.56 2.97 4.25
N LYS A 40 -10.33 3.20 3.18
CA LYS A 40 -11.70 2.65 3.01
C LYS A 40 -11.90 1.87 1.71
N ASN A 41 -10.80 1.56 1.00
CA ASN A 41 -10.85 0.95 -0.32
C ASN A 41 -10.58 -0.55 -0.24
N PHE A 42 -11.56 -1.29 0.28
CA PHE A 42 -11.51 -2.75 0.39
C PHE A 42 -11.51 -3.43 -0.99
N VAL A 43 -10.69 -4.47 -1.14
CA VAL A 43 -10.77 -5.32 -2.32
C VAL A 43 -11.97 -6.27 -2.16
N LYS A 44 -12.84 -6.29 -3.17
CA LYS A 44 -14.01 -7.18 -3.18
C LYS A 44 -13.60 -8.60 -3.57
N TYR A 45 -14.34 -9.59 -3.09
CA TYR A 45 -14.21 -11.00 -3.46
C TYR A 45 -12.82 -11.60 -3.18
N LEU A 46 -12.30 -11.34 -1.98
CA LEU A 46 -11.05 -11.94 -1.53
C LEU A 46 -11.27 -13.32 -0.91
N PRO A 47 -10.28 -14.23 -1.03
CA PRO A 47 -10.19 -15.39 -0.14
C PRO A 47 -10.23 -14.96 1.32
N LYS A 48 -10.72 -15.83 2.22
CA LYS A 48 -10.76 -15.56 3.67
C LYS A 48 -9.40 -15.14 4.22
N ASP A 49 -8.32 -15.75 3.73
CA ASP A 49 -6.96 -15.46 4.19
C ASP A 49 -6.46 -14.05 3.85
N LEU A 50 -7.18 -13.33 2.99
CA LEU A 50 -6.88 -11.94 2.61
C LEU A 50 -7.94 -10.96 3.13
N GLU A 51 -8.83 -11.38 4.02
CA GLU A 51 -9.86 -10.51 4.58
C GLU A 51 -9.27 -9.21 5.14
N GLY A 52 -9.98 -8.10 4.92
CA GLY A 52 -9.54 -6.76 5.31
C GLY A 52 -8.47 -6.14 4.41
N LEU A 53 -7.98 -6.84 3.38
CA LEU A 53 -7.01 -6.26 2.44
C LEU A 53 -7.64 -5.12 1.65
N GLN A 54 -6.91 -4.01 1.61
CA GLN A 54 -7.26 -2.79 0.90
C GLN A 54 -6.32 -2.56 -0.28
N LYS A 55 -6.78 -1.75 -1.23
CA LYS A 55 -5.96 -1.29 -2.37
C LYS A 55 -6.03 0.21 -2.56
N TYR A 56 -4.90 0.80 -2.90
CA TYR A 56 -4.81 2.22 -3.28
C TYR A 56 -4.02 2.42 -4.57
N ARG A 57 -4.49 3.28 -5.47
CA ARG A 57 -3.88 3.50 -6.79
C ARG A 57 -2.84 4.61 -6.74
N VAL A 58 -1.66 4.36 -7.33
CA VAL A 58 -0.57 5.33 -7.52
C VAL A 58 -0.08 5.24 -8.97
N GLY A 59 -0.68 6.06 -9.85
CA GLY A 59 -0.42 5.96 -11.30
C GLY A 59 -0.83 4.59 -11.84
N ASP A 60 0.12 3.85 -12.38
CA ASP A 60 -0.08 2.47 -12.87
C ASP A 60 0.11 1.40 -11.79
N TRP A 61 0.54 1.79 -10.60
CA TRP A 61 0.79 0.89 -9.48
C TRP A 61 -0.37 0.85 -8.51
N ARG A 62 -0.50 -0.26 -7.78
CA ARG A 62 -1.44 -0.40 -6.66
C ARG A 62 -0.67 -0.81 -5.43
N ILE A 63 -0.92 -0.11 -4.32
CA ILE A 63 -0.44 -0.48 -3.00
C ILE A 63 -1.52 -1.38 -2.38
N LEU A 64 -1.10 -2.55 -1.90
CA LEU A 64 -1.93 -3.48 -1.16
C LEU A 64 -1.52 -3.44 0.31
N PHE A 65 -2.48 -3.26 1.22
CA PHE A 65 -2.19 -3.11 2.65
C PHE A 65 -3.39 -3.51 3.50
N TRP A 66 -3.12 -3.82 4.77
CA TRP A 66 -4.13 -3.98 5.82
C TRP A 66 -4.10 -2.73 6.72
N GLY A 67 -5.26 -2.33 7.22
CA GLY A 67 -5.47 -1.19 8.12
C GLY A 67 -5.67 -1.61 9.56
#